data_AF-X1BF52-F1
#
_entry.id   AF-X1BF52-F1
#
_cell.length_a   1.000
_cell.length_b   1.000
_cell.length_c   1.000
_cell.angle_alpha   90.00
_cell.angle_beta   90.00
_cell.angle_gamma   90.00
#
_symmetry.space_group_name_H-M   'P 1'
#
loop_
_entity.id
_entity.type
_entity.pdbx_description
1 polymer ?
#
loop_
_entity_poly.entity_id
_entity_poly.type
_entity_poly.pdbx_seq_one_letter_code
_entity_poly.pdbx_strand_id
1 'polypeptide(L)'
;YSVTHKADGQRKLLVFHTTGIWLVMSPYSLNRISKKIIPTLTGTILDGEYIPINKRLEGAPKTNIWYLAFDCLAWNNDNSIQKQRHGNRMNHAQVVTDLFKSNLLYINTKNFIISWWLSI
;
A
#
# COMPACT_ATOMS: atom_id res chain seq x y z
N TYR A 1 18.48 -9.65 -1.05
CA TYR A 1 17.18 -9.52 -0.37
C TYR A 1 17.07 -8.15 0.29
N SER A 2 15.86 -7.63 0.45
CA SER A 2 15.60 -6.40 1.22
C SER A 2 14.83 -6.74 2.50
N VAL A 3 15.03 -5.92 3.54
CA VAL A 3 14.40 -6.10 4.85
C VAL A 3 13.79 -4.78 5.31
N THR A 4 12.66 -4.86 6.01
CA THR A 4 11.99 -3.72 6.64
C THR A 4 11.37 -4.13 7.97
N HIS A 5 11.06 -3.16 8.83
CA HIS A 5 10.35 -3.41 10.06
C HIS A 5 8.92 -3.86 9.78
N LYS A 6 8.51 -4.96 10.41
CA LYS A 6 7.12 -5.40 10.42
C LYS A 6 6.32 -4.42 11.27
N ALA A 7 5.25 -3.86 10.71
CA ALA A 7 4.36 -3.02 11.50
C ALA A 7 3.31 -3.93 12.15
N ASP A 8 2.78 -3.52 13.30
CA ASP A 8 1.66 -4.23 13.91
C ASP A 8 0.33 -3.77 13.28
N GLY A 9 0.17 -4.10 12.00
CA GLY A 9 -0.98 -3.74 11.18
C GLY A 9 -1.82 -4.94 10.75
N GLN A 10 -2.94 -4.64 10.11
CA GLN A 10 -3.74 -5.65 9.41
C GLN A 10 -3.33 -5.65 7.94
N ARG A 11 -2.81 -6.78 7.43
CA ARG A 11 -2.53 -6.91 6.00
C ARG A 11 -3.82 -6.72 5.19
N LYS A 12 -3.79 -5.82 4.22
CA LYS A 12 -4.89 -5.50 3.31
C LYS A 12 -4.27 -5.15 1.96
N LEU A 13 -4.97 -5.43 0.87
CA LEU A 13 -4.68 -4.87 -0.45
C LEU A 13 -5.45 -3.55 -0.60
N LEU A 14 -4.78 -2.52 -1.11
CA LEU A 14 -5.43 -1.28 -1.52
C LEU A 14 -5.67 -1.33 -3.03
N VAL A 15 -6.95 -1.33 -3.41
CA VAL A 15 -7.39 -1.53 -4.80
C VAL A 15 -8.07 -0.26 -5.31
N PHE A 16 -7.56 0.25 -6.43
CA PHE A 16 -8.17 1.33 -7.18
C PHE A 16 -9.00 0.74 -8.32
N HIS A 17 -10.32 0.83 -8.21
CA HIS A 17 -11.26 0.20 -9.14
C HIS A 17 -12.19 1.24 -9.77
N THR A 18 -12.87 0.86 -10.86
CA THR A 18 -13.88 1.70 -11.53
C THR A 18 -15.06 2.09 -10.64
N THR A 19 -15.24 1.42 -9.50
CA THR A 19 -16.30 1.70 -8.51
C THR A 19 -15.82 2.43 -7.26
N GLY A 20 -14.52 2.77 -7.18
CA GLY A 20 -13.93 3.50 -6.08
C GLY A 20 -12.63 2.89 -5.55
N ILE A 21 -12.25 3.30 -4.33
CA ILE A 21 -11.04 2.86 -3.63
C ILE A 21 -11.43 1.87 -2.54
N TRP A 22 -10.76 0.72 -2.48
CA TRP A 22 -11.13 -0.41 -1.63
C TRP A 22 -9.95 -0.94 -0.82
N LEU A 23 -10.21 -1.38 0.40
CA LEU A 23 -9.34 -2.29 1.14
C LEU A 23 -9.90 -3.70 1.06
N VAL A 24 -9.10 -4.61 0.52
CA VAL A 24 -9.47 -5.99 0.25
C VAL A 24 -8.59 -6.94 1.07
N MET A 25 -9.17 -7.98 1.66
CA MET A 25 -8.42 -9.08 2.25
C MET A 25 -9.24 -10.36 2.20
N SER A 26 -8.58 -11.45 1.83
CA SER A 26 -9.18 -12.79 1.85
C SER A 26 -9.55 -13.21 3.29
N PRO A 27 -10.61 -14.01 3.50
CA PRO A 27 -11.54 -14.53 2.49
C PRO A 27 -12.75 -13.61 2.20
N TYR A 28 -13.14 -12.70 3.09
CA TYR A 28 -14.42 -11.97 2.96
C TYR A 28 -14.38 -10.49 3.34
N SER A 29 -13.19 -9.88 3.44
CA SER A 29 -13.07 -8.47 3.84
C SER A 29 -12.99 -7.56 2.62
N LEU A 30 -14.12 -6.93 2.26
CA LEU A 30 -14.19 -5.88 1.25
C LEU A 30 -14.69 -4.58 1.89
N ASN A 31 -13.81 -3.58 2.00
CA ASN A 31 -14.16 -2.28 2.60
C ASN A 31 -13.96 -1.17 1.57
N ARG A 32 -15.05 -0.57 1.07
CA ARG A 32 -14.94 0.61 0.21
C ARG A 32 -14.61 1.83 1.07
N ILE A 33 -13.44 2.43 0.83
CA ILE A 33 -12.99 3.65 1.50
C ILE A 33 -13.65 4.88 0.89
N SER A 34 -13.74 4.92 -0.45
CA SER A 34 -14.23 6.08 -1.17
C SER A 34 -14.90 5.67 -2.47
N LYS A 35 -15.94 6.41 -2.87
CA LYS A 35 -16.57 6.31 -4.20
C LYS A 35 -15.79 7.07 -5.28
N LYS A 36 -14.75 7.84 -4.90
CA LYS A 36 -13.93 8.61 -5.84
C LYS A 36 -13.23 7.65 -6.79
N ILE A 37 -13.39 7.89 -8.08
CA ILE A 37 -12.68 7.19 -9.15
C ILE A 37 -11.47 8.03 -9.54
N ILE A 38 -10.33 7.36 -9.76
CA ILE A 38 -9.11 8.01 -10.21
C ILE A 38 -8.67 7.26 -11.47
N PRO A 39 -9.03 7.76 -12.66
CA PRO A 39 -8.82 7.05 -13.90
C PRO A 39 -7.37 6.59 -14.10
N THR A 40 -6.41 7.44 -13.74
CA THR A 40 -4.96 7.17 -13.87
C THR A 40 -4.44 6.06 -12.96
N LEU A 41 -5.20 5.67 -11.92
CA LEU A 41 -4.84 4.59 -11.00
C LEU A 41 -5.78 3.39 -11.13
N THR A 42 -6.74 3.40 -12.05
CA THR A 42 -7.71 2.31 -12.16
C THR A 42 -7.00 1.02 -12.55
N GLY A 43 -7.22 -0.05 -11.77
CA GLY A 43 -6.50 -1.32 -11.90
C GLY A 43 -5.17 -1.38 -11.14
N THR A 44 -4.83 -0.35 -10.38
CA THR A 44 -3.67 -0.38 -9.47
C THR A 44 -4.00 -1.13 -8.18
N ILE A 45 -3.10 -2.02 -7.76
CA ILE A 45 -3.22 -2.82 -6.53
C ILE A 45 -1.91 -2.70 -5.74
N LEU A 46 -1.99 -2.16 -4.53
CA LEU A 46 -0.86 -2.13 -3.58
C LEU A 46 -1.05 -3.21 -2.52
N ASP A 47 0.04 -3.86 -2.12
CA ASP A 47 0.08 -4.75 -0.95
C ASP A 47 0.69 -3.99 0.24
N GLY A 48 0.10 -4.18 1.41
CA GLY A 48 0.36 -3.31 2.54
C GLY A 48 -0.37 -3.67 3.81
N GLU A 49 -0.23 -2.78 4.79
CA GLU A 49 -0.84 -2.91 6.12
C GLU A 49 -1.67 -1.68 6.43
N TYR A 50 -2.94 -1.89 6.77
CA TYR A 50 -3.75 -0.88 7.45
C TYR A 50 -3.35 -0.84 8.93
N ILE A 51 -3.10 0.36 9.46
CA ILE A 51 -2.72 0.55 10.87
C ILE A 51 -3.92 1.11 11.65
N PRO A 52 -4.57 0.30 12.52
CA PRO A 52 -5.67 0.74 13.37
C PRO A 52 -5.23 1.86 14.31
N ILE A 53 -6.12 2.82 14.60
CA ILE A 53 -5.82 3.98 15.46
C ILE A 53 -5.24 3.56 16.82
N ASN A 54 -5.78 2.51 17.44
CA ASN A 54 -5.33 2.01 18.75
C ASN A 54 -3.96 1.32 18.73
N LYS A 55 -3.40 1.05 17.55
CA LYS A 55 -2.04 0.49 17.38
C LYS A 55 -1.02 1.54 16.94
N ARG A 56 -1.42 2.80 16.84
CA ARG A 56 -0.54 3.90 16.42
C ARG A 56 0.20 4.45 17.63
N LEU A 57 1.50 4.62 17.47
CA LEU A 57 2.35 5.30 18.45
C LEU A 57 2.11 6.82 18.42
N GLU A 58 2.56 7.51 19.45
CA GLU A 58 2.57 8.97 19.48
C GLU A 58 3.32 9.54 18.27
N GLY A 59 2.80 10.64 17.70
CA GLY A 59 3.34 11.26 16.48
C GLY A 59 2.90 10.61 15.17
N ALA A 60 2.24 9.45 15.20
CA ALA A 60 1.70 8.82 14.00
C ALA A 60 0.53 9.63 13.39
N PRO A 61 0.24 9.47 12.08
CA PRO A 61 -0.86 10.15 11.43
C PRO A 61 -2.22 9.92 12.14
N LYS A 62 -2.94 11.01 12.41
CA LYS A 62 -4.29 11.01 13.00
C LYS A 62 -5.43 10.85 11.97
N THR A 63 -5.08 10.44 10.75
CA THR A 63 -6.04 10.21 9.65
C THR A 63 -7.00 9.04 9.97
N ASN A 64 -8.15 8.97 9.30
CA ASN A 64 -9.06 7.83 9.47
C ASN A 64 -8.37 6.54 9.03
N ILE A 65 -7.76 6.54 7.84
CA ILE A 65 -7.10 5.36 7.28
C ILE A 65 -5.63 5.67 7.03
N TRP A 66 -4.78 5.05 7.84
CA TRP A 66 -3.34 5.01 7.60
C TRP A 66 -2.95 3.67 7.01
N TYR A 67 -2.34 3.70 5.83
CA TYR A 67 -1.93 2.51 5.08
C TYR A 67 -0.44 2.55 4.77
N LEU A 68 0.27 1.46 5.06
CA LEU A 68 1.68 1.28 4.78
C LEU A 68 1.86 0.29 3.63
N ALA A 69 2.09 0.79 2.43
CA ALA A 69 2.40 -0.02 1.26
C ALA A 69 3.83 -0.58 1.34
N PHE A 70 3.99 -1.85 1.01
CA PHE A 70 5.30 -2.50 0.96
C PHE A 70 5.53 -3.27 -0.35
N ASP A 71 4.53 -3.30 -1.25
CA ASP A 71 4.66 -3.78 -2.62
C ASP A 71 3.59 -3.18 -3.55
N CYS A 72 3.82 -3.26 -4.87
CA CYS A 72 2.85 -2.95 -5.92
C CYS A 72 2.65 -4.18 -6.79
N LEU A 73 1.42 -4.70 -6.86
CA LEU A 73 1.09 -5.96 -7.54
C LEU A 73 0.49 -5.75 -8.94
N ALA A 74 -0.16 -4.61 -9.16
CA ALA A 74 -0.61 -4.19 -10.48
C ALA A 74 -0.55 -2.67 -10.57
N TRP A 75 -0.25 -2.15 -11.75
CA TRP A 75 -0.19 -0.71 -12.02
C TRP A 75 -1.02 -0.38 -13.24
N ASN A 76 -2.12 0.35 -13.07
CA ASN A 76 -2.99 0.77 -14.17
C ASN A 76 -3.38 -0.39 -15.12
N ASN A 77 -3.86 -1.50 -14.55
CA ASN A 77 -4.19 -2.76 -15.24
C ASN A 77 -2.99 -3.58 -15.78
N ASP A 78 -1.76 -3.11 -15.61
CA ASP A 78 -0.56 -3.89 -15.94
C ASP A 78 -0.14 -4.77 -14.75
N ASN A 79 -0.26 -6.08 -14.89
CA ASN A 79 0.21 -7.07 -13.91
C ASN A 79 1.64 -7.57 -14.19
N SER A 80 2.25 -7.19 -15.31
CA SER A 80 3.61 -7.60 -15.67
C SER A 80 4.64 -7.04 -14.70
N ILE A 81 4.30 -5.97 -13.97
CA ILE A 81 5.14 -5.37 -12.92
C ILE A 81 5.58 -6.37 -11.85
N GLN A 82 4.82 -7.45 -11.63
CA GLN A 82 5.17 -8.50 -10.66
C GLN A 82 6.48 -9.21 -11.02
N LYS A 83 6.86 -9.21 -12.30
CA LYS A 83 8.12 -9.77 -12.80
C LYS A 83 9.30 -8.83 -12.60
N GLN A 84 9.06 -7.57 -12.25
CA GLN A 84 10.11 -6.58 -12.02
C GLN A 84 10.72 -6.73 -10.62
N ARG A 85 11.91 -6.16 -10.44
CA ARG A 85 12.58 -6.08 -9.13
C ARG A 85 11.70 -5.31 -8.14
N HIS A 86 11.72 -5.72 -6.87
CA HIS A 86 10.92 -5.13 -5.78
C HIS A 86 11.06 -3.60 -5.70
N GLY A 87 12.28 -3.06 -5.87
CA GLY A 87 12.49 -1.60 -5.90
C GLY A 87 11.69 -0.87 -6.99
N ASN A 88 11.58 -1.44 -8.19
CA ASN A 88 10.78 -0.84 -9.27
C ASN A 88 9.29 -0.85 -8.92
N ARG A 89 8.81 -1.94 -8.31
CA ARG A 89 7.42 -2.02 -7.82
C ARG A 89 7.17 -1.00 -6.70
N MET A 90 8.14 -0.78 -5.82
CA MET A 90 8.07 0.26 -4.79
C MET A 90 8.05 1.68 -5.37
N ASN A 91 8.70 1.95 -6.51
CA ASN A 91 8.59 3.24 -7.19
C ASN A 91 7.14 3.52 -7.62
N HIS A 92 6.43 2.52 -8.13
CA HIS A 92 5.00 2.66 -8.44
C HIS A 92 4.15 2.91 -7.18
N ALA A 93 4.43 2.19 -6.09
CA ALA A 93 3.76 2.44 -4.82
C ALA A 93 4.00 3.88 -4.33
N GLN A 94 5.24 4.39 -4.47
CA GLN A 94 5.62 5.74 -4.06
C GLN A 94 4.78 6.82 -4.75
N VAL A 95 4.59 6.69 -6.07
CA VAL A 95 3.73 7.61 -6.86
C VAL A 95 2.32 7.69 -6.28
N VAL A 96 1.75 6.56 -5.84
CA VAL A 96 0.44 6.58 -5.17
C VAL A 96 0.54 7.35 -3.86
N THR A 97 1.57 7.09 -3.05
CA THR A 97 1.68 7.74 -1.73
C THR A 97 1.76 9.25 -1.82
N ASP A 98 2.41 9.78 -2.85
CA ASP A 98 2.55 11.22 -3.07
C ASP A 98 1.19 11.88 -3.37
N LEU A 99 0.23 11.12 -3.90
CA LEU A 99 -1.13 11.60 -4.19
C LEU A 99 -2.09 11.50 -2.99
N PHE A 100 -1.74 10.74 -1.93
CA PHE A 100 -2.66 10.42 -0.83
C PHE A 100 -2.09 10.76 0.55
N LYS A 101 -2.19 12.04 0.88
CA LYS A 101 -1.82 12.62 2.18
C LYS A 101 -2.99 13.40 2.78
N SER A 102 -4.15 12.74 2.90
CA SER A 102 -5.40 13.39 3.34
C SER A 102 -5.88 12.89 4.71
N ASN A 103 -6.84 13.61 5.29
CA ASN A 103 -7.50 13.22 6.55
C ASN A 103 -8.33 11.93 6.44
N LEU A 104 -8.80 11.58 5.23
CA LEU A 104 -9.53 10.33 5.00
C LEU A 104 -8.56 9.15 4.79
N LEU A 105 -7.63 9.32 3.86
CA LEU A 105 -6.67 8.30 3.45
C LEU A 105 -5.27 8.92 3.40
N TYR A 106 -4.38 8.34 4.19
CA TYR A 106 -2.97 8.67 4.24
C TYR A 106 -2.15 7.41 3.97
N ILE A 107 -1.33 7.46 2.92
CA ILE A 107 -0.55 6.31 2.45
C ILE A 107 0.93 6.62 2.63
N ASN A 108 1.72 5.68 3.15
CA ASN A 108 3.17 5.71 3.10
C ASN A 108 3.71 4.42 2.48
N THR A 109 4.92 4.48 1.93
CA THR A 109 5.73 3.30 1.64
C THR A 109 6.55 2.92 2.87
N LYS A 110 6.83 1.62 3.03
CA LYS A 110 7.86 1.17 3.95
C LYS A 110 9.25 1.46 3.38
N ASN A 111 10.17 1.82 4.27
CA ASN A 111 11.59 1.93 3.93
C ASN A 111 12.26 0.56 4.01
N PHE A 112 13.08 0.23 3.01
CA PHE A 112 13.75 -1.06 2.89
C PHE A 112 15.26 -0.88 2.87
N ILE A 113 15.96 -1.74 3.60
CA ILE A 113 17.42 -1.79 3.61
C ILE A 113 17.86 -3.04 2.84
N ILE A 114 18.91 -2.90 2.03
CA ILE A 114 19.54 -4.04 1.36
C ILE A 114 20.33 -4.83 2.41
N SER A 115 19.96 -6.09 2.61
CA SER A 115 20.76 -6.99 3.45
C SER A 115 21.87 -7.63 2.62
N TRP A 116 23.11 -7.25 2.92
CA TRP A 116 24.32 -7.79 2.30
C TRP A 116 24.81 -9.09 2.97
N TRP A 117 24.21 -9.48 4.09
CA TRP A 117 24.64 -10.63 4.92
C TRP A 117 24.04 -11.98 4.52
N LEU A 118 23.24 -12.04 3.46
CA LEU A 118 22.54 -13.26 3.02
C LEU A 118 23.12 -13.86 1.72
N SER A 119 24.38 -13.54 1.41
CA SER A 119 25.12 -14.06 0.25
C SER A 119 26.24 -15.01 0.69
N ILE A 120 25.94 -15.95 1.58
CA ILE A 120 26.82 -17.06 1.99
C ILE A 120 26.26 -18.34 1.38
#